data_AF-A0A447PD49-F1
#
_entry.id   AF-A0A447PD49-F1
#
_cell.length_a   1.000
_cell.length_b   1.000
_cell.length_c   1.000
_cell.angle_alpha   90.00
_cell.angle_beta   90.00
_cell.angle_gamma   90.00
#
_symmetry.space_group_name_H-M   'P 1'
#
loop_
_entity.id
_entity.type
_entity.pdbx_description
1 polymer ?
#
loop_
_entity_poly.entity_id
_entity_poly.type
_entity_poly.pdbx_seq_one_letter_code
_entity_poly.pdbx_strand_id
1 'polypeptide(L)'
;MTAFVSAHPQATLQRLHFISFEKFPLTRDDLALAHQHWPELAPWAEQLQAQWPLPLPGCHRLLLDRSRVTLDLWFGDINELTDQLDATLNQTVDAWFLDGFCPG
;
A
#
# COMPACT_ATOMS: atom_id res chain seq x y z
N MET A 1 -2.76 13.33 -9.40
CA MET A 1 -2.60 12.06 -10.16
C MET A 1 -3.29 12.05 -11.51
N THR A 2 -4.35 12.86 -11.74
CA THR A 2 -4.83 13.17 -13.09
C THR A 2 -3.75 13.77 -14.01
N ALA A 3 -2.81 14.53 -13.44
CA ALA A 3 -1.74 15.17 -14.20
C ALA A 3 -0.74 14.20 -14.86
N PHE A 4 -0.35 13.09 -14.21
CA PHE A 4 0.69 12.20 -14.75
C PHE A 4 0.19 11.39 -15.96
N VAL A 5 -1.00 10.79 -15.85
CA VAL A 5 -1.62 10.03 -16.96
C VAL A 5 -1.99 10.96 -18.11
N SER A 6 -2.45 12.18 -17.80
CA SER A 6 -2.75 13.19 -18.83
C SER A 6 -1.48 13.74 -19.51
N ALA A 7 -0.35 13.80 -18.81
CA ALA A 7 0.93 14.25 -19.37
C ALA A 7 1.68 13.13 -20.12
N HIS A 8 1.41 11.86 -19.80
CA HIS A 8 2.03 10.70 -20.42
C HIS A 8 0.99 9.69 -20.94
N PRO A 9 0.19 10.06 -21.96
CA PRO A 9 -0.86 9.20 -22.50
C PRO A 9 -0.34 7.92 -23.18
N GLN A 10 0.96 7.86 -23.49
CA GLN A 10 1.64 6.66 -24.02
C GLN A 10 2.35 5.83 -22.94
N ALA A 11 2.23 6.18 -21.65
CA ALA A 11 2.80 5.35 -20.59
C ALA A 11 2.11 3.97 -20.62
N THR A 12 2.89 2.92 -20.83
CA THR A 12 2.39 1.53 -20.86
C THR A 12 1.92 1.08 -19.47
N LEU A 13 2.43 1.71 -18.41
CA LEU A 13 2.02 1.46 -17.03
C LEU A 13 0.69 2.17 -16.72
N GLN A 14 -0.40 1.40 -16.77
CA GLN A 14 -1.76 1.90 -16.54
C GLN A 14 -2.30 1.61 -15.14
N ARG A 15 -1.63 0.73 -14.39
CA ARG A 15 -2.03 0.29 -13.05
C ARG A 15 -0.81 0.16 -12.16
N LEU A 16 -1.00 0.42 -10.87
CA LEU A 16 -0.03 0.20 -9.82
C LEU A 16 -0.56 -0.89 -8.89
N HIS A 17 0.28 -1.88 -8.60
CA HIS A 17 0.01 -2.84 -7.54
C HIS A 17 1.11 -2.68 -6.49
N PHE A 18 0.71 -2.36 -5.27
CA PHE A 18 1.58 -2.18 -4.12
C PHE A 18 1.29 -3.28 -3.11
N ILE A 19 2.35 -3.92 -2.62
CA ILE A 19 2.26 -4.96 -1.59
C ILE A 19 3.12 -4.50 -0.42
N SER A 20 2.52 -4.47 0.77
CA SER A 20 3.19 -4.02 2.00
C SER A 20 2.90 -4.99 3.13
N PHE A 21 3.91 -5.23 3.95
CA PHE A 21 3.82 -6.07 5.14
C PHE A 21 3.97 -5.18 6.35
N GLU A 22 3.02 -5.29 7.28
CA GLU A 22 3.00 -4.49 8.50
C GLU A 22 2.76 -5.40 9.70
N LYS A 23 3.67 -5.35 10.68
CA LYS A 23 3.57 -6.15 11.91
C LYS A 23 2.75 -5.43 12.98
N PHE A 24 2.75 -4.10 12.97
CA PHE A 24 2.09 -3.26 13.96
C PHE A 24 1.23 -2.21 13.26
N PRO A 25 0.07 -2.61 12.68
CA PRO A 25 -0.78 -1.68 11.94
C PRO A 25 -1.27 -0.55 12.84
N LEU A 26 -1.11 0.69 12.35
CA LEU A 26 -1.64 1.88 13.00
C LEU A 26 -3.16 1.79 13.12
N THR A 27 -3.69 2.39 14.19
CA THR A 27 -5.12 2.64 14.27
C THR A 27 -5.52 3.65 13.20
N ARG A 28 -6.79 3.65 12.79
CA ARG A 28 -7.30 4.63 11.83
C ARG A 28 -7.10 6.07 12.33
N ASP A 29 -7.21 6.30 13.63
CA ASP A 29 -7.04 7.63 14.22
C ASP A 29 -5.58 8.07 14.20
N ASP A 30 -4.64 7.17 14.52
CA ASP A 30 -3.20 7.45 14.42
C ASP A 30 -2.79 7.70 12.97
N LEU A 31 -3.32 6.92 12.03
CA LEU A 31 -3.11 7.14 10.59
C LEU A 31 -3.63 8.51 10.15
N ALA A 32 -4.80 8.92 10.66
CA ALA A 32 -5.37 10.22 10.36
C ALA A 32 -4.52 11.36 10.91
N LEU A 33 -3.99 11.23 12.13
CA LEU A 33 -3.06 12.18 12.72
C LEU A 33 -1.75 12.28 11.92
N ALA A 34 -1.17 11.14 11.56
CA ALA A 34 0.06 11.12 10.75
C ALA A 34 -0.14 11.87 9.42
N HIS A 35 -1.22 11.58 8.69
CA HIS A 35 -1.49 12.24 7.40
C HIS A 35 -1.68 13.76 7.48
N GLN A 36 -1.94 14.35 8.65
CA GLN A 36 -2.04 15.81 8.80
C GLN A 36 -0.72 16.54 8.53
N HIS A 37 0.43 15.85 8.68
CA HIS A 37 1.73 16.43 8.40
C HIS A 37 1.98 16.67 6.90
N TRP A 38 1.19 16.03 6.01
CA TRP A 38 1.32 16.12 4.55
C TRP A 38 -0.02 16.52 3.92
N PRO A 39 -0.47 17.77 4.09
CA PRO A 39 -1.77 18.23 3.58
C PRO A 39 -1.86 18.15 2.05
N GLU A 40 -0.74 18.21 1.34
CA GLU A 40 -0.68 17.99 -0.11
C GLU A 40 -1.09 16.58 -0.54
N LEU A 41 -1.00 15.59 0.36
CA LEU A 41 -1.40 14.21 0.11
C LEU A 41 -2.85 13.91 0.51
N ALA A 42 -3.58 14.90 1.06
CA ALA A 42 -4.92 14.72 1.62
C ALA A 42 -5.90 13.96 0.71
N PRO A 43 -6.00 14.22 -0.62
CA PRO A 43 -6.94 13.50 -1.48
C PRO A 43 -6.68 12.00 -1.60
N TRP A 44 -5.44 11.55 -1.39
CA TRP A 44 -5.08 10.12 -1.37
C TRP A 44 -5.16 9.53 0.03
N ALA A 45 -4.72 10.29 1.03
CA ALA A 45 -4.83 9.94 2.43
C ALA A 45 -6.28 9.65 2.86
N GLU A 46 -7.24 10.48 2.43
CA GLU A 46 -8.67 10.28 2.72
C GLU A 46 -9.22 8.99 2.09
N GLN A 47 -8.83 8.68 0.85
CA GLN A 47 -9.24 7.44 0.18
C GLN A 47 -8.68 6.20 0.89
N LEU A 48 -7.44 6.28 1.37
CA LEU A 48 -6.81 5.22 2.14
C LEU A 48 -7.48 5.04 3.51
N GLN A 49 -7.69 6.13 4.25
CA GLN A 49 -8.35 6.11 5.56
C GLN A 49 -9.79 5.57 5.49
N ALA A 50 -10.52 5.88 4.42
CA ALA A 50 -11.89 5.40 4.21
C ALA A 50 -11.98 3.87 4.06
N GLN A 51 -10.91 3.23 3.56
CA GLN A 51 -10.83 1.79 3.35
C GLN A 51 -9.84 1.11 4.31
N TRP A 52 -9.33 1.81 5.32
CA TRP A 52 -8.30 1.27 6.21
C TRP A 52 -8.84 0.04 6.96
N PRO A 53 -8.20 -1.14 6.81
CA PRO A 53 -8.71 -2.37 7.37
C PRO A 53 -8.59 -2.40 8.89
N LEU A 54 -9.38 -3.26 9.51
CA LEU A 54 -9.18 -3.60 10.92
C LEU A 54 -7.83 -4.33 11.09
N PRO A 55 -7.17 -4.21 12.25
CA PRO A 55 -5.88 -4.85 12.53
C PRO A 55 -6.04 -6.36 12.76
N LEU A 56 -6.56 -7.07 11.76
CA LEU A 56 -6.75 -8.51 11.74
C LEU A 56 -5.62 -9.14 10.92
N PRO A 57 -5.05 -10.28 11.34
CA PRO A 57 -4.02 -10.95 10.56
C PRO A 57 -4.48 -11.34 9.15
N GLY A 58 -3.55 -11.35 8.20
CA GLY A 58 -3.79 -11.78 6.82
C GLY A 58 -3.72 -10.64 5.79
N CYS A 59 -4.20 -10.92 4.59
CA CYS A 59 -4.14 -10.01 3.46
C CYS A 59 -5.42 -9.16 3.34
N HIS A 60 -5.25 -7.85 3.29
CA HIS A 60 -6.30 -6.87 3.07
C HIS A 60 -6.04 -6.13 1.77
N ARG A 61 -6.94 -6.32 0.79
CA ARG A 61 -6.84 -5.64 -0.51
C ARG A 61 -7.68 -4.38 -0.55
N LEU A 62 -7.04 -3.26 -0.84
CA LEU A 62 -7.66 -1.95 -1.03
C LEU A 62 -7.59 -1.57 -2.51
N LEU A 63 -8.72 -1.11 -3.06
CA LEU A 63 -8.81 -0.61 -4.43
C LEU A 63 -8.94 0.91 -4.39
N LEU A 64 -7.89 1.60 -4.82
CA LEU A 64 -7.76 3.05 -4.77
C LEU A 64 -7.77 3.62 -6.19
N ASP A 65 -8.11 4.91 -6.32
CA ASP A 65 -8.20 5.62 -7.62
C ASP A 65 -8.95 4.83 -8.70
N ARG A 66 -10.19 4.43 -8.40
CA ARG A 66 -11.05 3.64 -9.32
C ARG A 66 -10.40 2.33 -9.78
N SER A 67 -9.75 1.61 -8.86
CA SER A 67 -9.06 0.34 -9.09
C SER A 67 -7.82 0.44 -10.01
N ARG A 68 -7.30 1.65 -10.25
CA ARG A 68 -5.99 1.81 -10.90
C ARG A 68 -4.84 1.51 -9.97
N VAL A 69 -5.05 1.71 -8.67
CA VAL A 69 -4.08 1.38 -7.63
C VAL A 69 -4.65 0.26 -6.78
N THR A 70 -3.97 -0.87 -6.73
CA THR A 70 -4.26 -1.98 -5.83
C THR A 70 -3.23 -1.98 -4.72
N LEU A 71 -3.68 -1.96 -3.47
CA LEU A 71 -2.82 -2.02 -2.30
C LEU A 71 -3.17 -3.28 -1.51
N ASP A 72 -2.24 -4.23 -1.43
CA ASP A 72 -2.34 -5.41 -0.58
C ASP A 72 -1.54 -5.15 0.70
N LEU A 73 -2.27 -4.99 1.81
CA LEU A 73 -1.72 -4.85 3.16
C LEU A 73 -1.75 -6.20 3.85
N TRP A 74 -0.58 -6.75 4.13
CA TRP A 74 -0.42 -7.99 4.87
C TRP A 74 -0.11 -7.67 6.33
N PHE A 75 -1.06 -7.98 7.21
CA PHE A 75 -0.87 -7.79 8.64
C PHE A 75 -0.37 -9.07 9.30
N GLY A 76 0.81 -8.98 9.93
CA GLY A 76 1.47 -10.07 10.63
C GLY A 76 3.00 -10.05 10.48
N ASP A 77 3.66 -11.09 11.00
CA ASP A 77 5.11 -11.22 10.89
C ASP A 77 5.48 -11.63 9.47
N ILE A 78 6.35 -10.85 8.82
CA ILE A 78 6.82 -11.14 7.46
C ILE A 78 7.44 -12.53 7.36
N ASN A 79 8.11 -13.01 8.41
CA ASN A 79 8.76 -14.32 8.40
C ASN A 79 7.77 -15.50 8.34
N GLU A 80 6.53 -15.30 8.80
CA GLU A 80 5.47 -16.31 8.73
C GLU A 80 4.61 -16.14 7.45
N LEU A 81 4.53 -14.91 6.93
CA LEU A 81 3.71 -14.57 5.77
C LEU A 81 4.41 -14.84 4.44
N THR A 82 5.75 -14.87 4.40
CA THR A 82 6.49 -15.23 3.18
C THR A 82 6.17 -16.62 2.65
N ASP A 83 5.85 -17.57 3.52
CA ASP A 83 5.43 -18.92 3.13
C ASP A 83 3.99 -18.96 2.59
N GLN A 84 3.18 -17.93 2.88
CA GLN A 84 1.81 -17.78 2.37
C GLN A 84 1.74 -16.92 1.11
N LEU A 85 2.83 -16.23 0.75
CA LEU A 85 2.92 -15.54 -0.53
C LEU A 85 2.91 -16.60 -1.62
N ASP A 86 1.83 -16.61 -2.37
CA ASP A 86 1.63 -17.54 -3.47
C ASP A 86 2.80 -17.43 -4.45
N ALA A 87 3.26 -18.56 -4.99
CA ALA A 87 4.41 -18.62 -5.89
C ALA A 87 4.22 -17.77 -7.16
N THR A 88 2.98 -17.35 -7.42
CA THR A 88 2.59 -16.39 -8.46
C THR A 88 3.13 -14.98 -8.27
N LEU A 89 3.58 -14.62 -7.05
CA LEU A 89 4.26 -13.34 -6.76
C LEU A 89 5.77 -13.39 -7.04
N ASN A 90 6.33 -14.58 -7.33
CA ASN A 90 7.73 -14.70 -7.70
C ASN A 90 7.96 -14.04 -9.06
N GLN A 91 8.96 -13.15 -9.11
CA GLN A 91 9.35 -12.39 -10.32
C GLN A 91 8.30 -11.40 -10.85
N THR A 92 7.24 -11.10 -10.10
CA THR A 92 6.25 -10.07 -10.49
C THR A 92 6.47 -8.73 -9.79
N VAL A 93 7.45 -8.65 -8.88
CA VAL A 93 7.79 -7.42 -8.17
C VAL A 93 8.83 -6.64 -8.97
N ASP A 94 8.40 -5.53 -9.57
CA ASP A 94 9.27 -4.65 -10.36
C ASP A 94 10.24 -3.83 -9.49
N ALA A 95 9.83 -3.51 -8.24
CA ALA A 95 10.63 -2.71 -7.31
C ALA A 95 10.35 -3.08 -5.85
N TRP A 96 11.41 -3.06 -5.02
CA TRP A 96 11.34 -3.34 -3.59
C TRP A 96 11.59 -2.07 -2.78
N PHE A 97 10.66 -1.74 -1.89
CA PHE A 97 10.86 -0.74 -0.85
C PHE A 97 11.26 -1.48 0.43
N LEU A 98 12.56 -1.49 0.71
CA LEU A 98 13.11 -2.06 1.95
C LEU A 98 13.03 -0.98 3.04
N ASP A 99 11.82 -0.81 3.57
CA ASP A 99 11.56 0.04 4.72
C ASP A 99 11.48 -0.82 5.98
N GLY A 100 12.10 -0.35 7.05
CA GLY A 100 12.33 -1.10 8.27
C GLY A 100 13.32 -0.34 9.14
N PHE A 101 13.11 -0.40 10.45
CA PHE A 101 14.00 0.27 11.39
C PHE A 101 15.46 -0.14 11.15
N CYS A 102 16.35 0.85 11.12
CA CYS A 102 17.78 0.62 10.98
C CYS A 102 18.22 -0.35 12.10
N PRO A 103 18.87 -1.49 11.78
CA PRO A 103 19.44 -2.34 12.80
C PRO A 103 20.53 -1.53 13.49
N GLY A 104 20.32 -1.24 14.78
CA GLY A 104 21.28 -0.50 15.61
C GLY A 104 22.62 -1.21 15.78
#